data_AF-A0A2R6DBC9-F1
#
_entry.id   AF-A0A2R6DBC9-F1
#
_cell.length_a   1.000
_cell.length_b   1.000
_cell.length_c   1.000
_cell.angle_alpha   90.00
_cell.angle_beta   90.00
_cell.angle_gamma   90.00
#
_symmetry.space_group_name_H-M   'P 1'
#
loop_
_entity.id
_entity.type
_entity.pdbx_description
1 polymer ?
#
loop_
_entity_poly.entity_id
_entity_poly.type
_entity_poly.pdbx_seq_one_letter_code
_entity_poly.pdbx_strand_id
1 'polypeptide(L)'
;MVFDRYPLPLPGGRSVGIPYPKPNTAWLAARSVSGTEESVEAVVFEKLRRVARGNPGVAKAAWERAVTDGEIAPSYIEAPPSGLSLDDDAAFLLWTVVAVESARIDRLDDLFEGRPVEATLQALVEQGLVTVQDRTVAVAPGTLPVDALERRRLVW
;
A
#
# COMPACT_ATOMS: atom_id res chain seq x y z
N MET A 1 8.86 -16.72 14.67
CA MET A 1 9.18 -15.82 13.56
C MET A 1 10.68 -15.54 13.60
N VAL A 2 11.43 -15.86 12.55
CA VAL A 2 12.89 -15.65 12.51
C VAL A 2 13.17 -14.33 11.81
N PHE A 3 14.02 -13.50 12.40
CA PHE A 3 14.45 -12.23 11.81
C PHE A 3 15.93 -12.36 11.42
N ASP A 4 16.24 -12.04 10.17
CA ASP A 4 17.63 -11.83 9.74
C ASP A 4 17.99 -10.35 9.97
N ARG A 5 19.28 -10.02 9.91
CA ARG A 5 19.76 -8.64 10.04
C ARG A 5 20.41 -8.18 8.76
N TYR A 6 19.89 -7.10 8.19
CA TYR A 6 20.50 -6.46 7.03
C TYR A 6 21.45 -5.36 7.51
N PRO A 7 22.74 -5.41 7.19
CA PRO A 7 23.71 -4.39 7.61
C PRO A 7 23.50 -3.12 6.79
N LEU A 8 23.11 -2.04 7.45
CA LEU A 8 23.06 -0.71 6.86
C LEU A 8 24.34 0.05 7.19
N PRO A 9 25.09 0.54 6.20
CA PRO A 9 26.28 1.33 6.45
C PRO A 9 25.88 2.72 6.97
N LEU A 10 26.62 3.19 7.97
CA LEU A 10 26.51 4.52 8.56
C LEU A 10 27.80 5.32 8.30
N PRO A 11 27.73 6.66 8.32
CA PRO A 11 28.92 7.50 8.25
C PRO A 11 29.97 7.13 9.31
N GLY A 12 31.24 7.13 8.90
CA GLY A 12 32.37 6.76 9.75
C GLY A 12 32.65 5.26 9.83
N GLY A 13 32.23 4.46 8.84
CA GLY A 13 32.56 3.03 8.74
C GLY A 13 31.80 2.13 9.73
N ARG A 14 30.74 2.66 10.35
CA ARG A 14 29.87 1.90 11.26
C ARG A 14 28.79 1.19 10.46
N SER A 15 28.24 0.11 11.00
CA SER A 15 27.05 -0.52 10.45
C SER A 15 26.04 -0.84 11.55
N VAL A 16 24.76 -0.64 11.26
CA VAL A 16 23.66 -1.07 12.12
C VAL A 16 22.89 -2.19 11.42
N GLY A 17 22.64 -3.29 12.13
CA GLY A 17 21.84 -4.39 11.60
C GLY A 17 20.36 -4.12 11.82
N ILE A 18 19.61 -3.83 10.76
CA ILE A 18 18.16 -3.69 10.84
C ILE A 18 17.53 -5.08 10.77
N PRO A 19 16.69 -5.46 11.77
CA PRO A 19 15.99 -6.73 11.73
C PRO A 19 14.93 -6.71 10.63
N TYR A 20 14.91 -7.75 9.80
CA TYR A 20 13.86 -7.97 8.82
C TYR A 20 13.33 -9.41 8.92
N PRO A 21 12.03 -9.63 8.73
CA PRO A 21 11.45 -10.97 8.82
C PRO A 21 12.02 -11.84 7.70
N LYS A 22 12.55 -13.02 8.05
CA LYS A 22 13.03 -14.02 7.09
C LYS A 22 11.86 -14.93 6.69
N PRO A 23 11.36 -14.89 5.44
CA PRO A 23 10.31 -15.80 5.01
C PRO A 23 10.85 -17.24 5.02
N ASN A 24 10.07 -18.18 5.57
CA ASN A 24 10.42 -19.60 5.51
C ASN A 24 10.05 -20.16 4.12
N THR A 25 11.00 -20.09 3.18
CA THR A 25 10.79 -20.52 1.79
C THR A 25 10.52 -22.01 1.65
N ALA A 26 11.08 -22.85 2.54
CA ALA A 26 10.80 -24.29 2.55
C ALA A 26 9.35 -24.59 2.94
N TRP A 27 8.80 -23.85 3.90
CA TRP A 27 7.39 -23.94 4.29
C TRP A 27 6.45 -23.43 3.19
N LEU A 28 6.82 -22.33 2.52
CA LEU A 28 6.08 -21.81 1.36
C LEU A 28 6.08 -22.81 0.19
N ALA A 29 7.23 -23.43 -0.11
CA ALA A 29 7.37 -24.41 -1.18
C ALA A 29 6.63 -25.71 -0.89
N ALA A 30 6.64 -26.19 0.36
CA ALA A 30 5.92 -27.40 0.77
C ALA A 30 4.40 -27.25 0.56
N ARG A 31 3.85 -26.04 0.74
CA ARG A 31 2.44 -25.74 0.46
C ARG A 31 2.07 -25.69 -1.01
N SER A 32 3.00 -25.34 -1.89
CA SER A 32 2.75 -25.34 -3.34
C SER A 32 2.70 -26.75 -3.94
N VAL A 33 3.22 -27.78 -3.24
CA VAL A 33 3.37 -29.14 -3.75
C VAL A 33 2.22 -30.07 -3.33
N SER A 34 1.48 -29.77 -2.26
CA SER A 34 0.34 -30.59 -1.83
C SER A 34 -0.94 -30.23 -2.61
N GLY A 35 -1.03 -30.72 -3.85
CA GLY A 35 -2.30 -30.73 -4.57
C GLY A 35 -3.20 -31.86 -4.08
N THR A 36 -4.26 -31.52 -3.34
CA THR A 36 -5.59 -32.16 -3.37
C THR A 36 -6.52 -31.36 -2.45
N GLU A 37 -7.55 -30.76 -3.05
CA GLU A 37 -8.46 -29.72 -2.52
C GLU A 37 -7.77 -28.36 -2.27
N GLU A 38 -8.20 -27.33 -3.01
CA GLU A 38 -7.76 -25.96 -2.81
C GLU A 38 -8.32 -25.49 -1.47
N SER A 39 -7.57 -25.72 -0.38
CA SER A 39 -7.99 -25.31 0.96
C SER A 39 -8.36 -23.83 0.97
N VAL A 40 -9.33 -23.44 1.81
CA VAL A 40 -9.76 -22.02 1.94
C VAL A 40 -8.56 -21.10 2.15
N GLU A 41 -7.56 -21.57 2.90
CA GLU A 41 -6.32 -20.85 3.13
C GLU A 41 -5.49 -20.62 1.85
N ALA A 42 -5.39 -21.61 0.97
CA ALA A 42 -4.72 -21.46 -0.33
C ALA A 42 -5.44 -20.43 -1.21
N VAL A 43 -6.78 -20.46 -1.23
CA VAL A 43 -7.60 -19.49 -1.98
C VAL A 43 -7.44 -18.07 -1.43
N VAL A 44 -7.47 -17.91 -0.11
CA VAL A 44 -7.22 -16.63 0.59
C VAL A 44 -5.83 -16.10 0.24
N PHE A 45 -4.81 -16.95 0.31
CA PHE A 45 -3.43 -16.57 0.01
C PHE A 45 -3.24 -16.15 -1.45
N GLU A 46 -3.78 -16.92 -2.40
CA GLU A 46 -3.70 -16.54 -3.81
C GLU A 46 -4.47 -15.27 -4.11
N LYS A 47 -5.63 -15.04 -3.48
CA LYS A 47 -6.37 -13.79 -3.63
C LYS A 47 -5.58 -12.59 -3.10
N LEU A 48 -4.95 -12.70 -1.92
CA LEU A 48 -4.06 -11.68 -1.37
C LEU A 48 -2.87 -11.43 -2.28
N ARG A 49 -2.23 -12.48 -2.79
CA ARG A 49 -1.11 -12.38 -3.72
C ARG A 49 -1.49 -11.59 -4.98
N ARG A 50 -2.67 -11.86 -5.56
CA ARG A 50 -3.19 -11.15 -6.73
C ARG A 50 -3.47 -9.68 -6.44
N VAL A 51 -4.12 -9.38 -5.31
CA VAL A 51 -4.41 -8.00 -4.88
C VAL A 51 -3.15 -7.21 -4.59
N ALA A 52 -2.18 -7.83 -3.92
CA ALA A 52 -0.94 -7.19 -3.51
C ALA A 52 0.05 -6.99 -4.65
N ARG A 53 -0.04 -7.77 -5.74
CA ARG A 53 0.91 -7.76 -6.86
C ARG A 53 2.38 -7.84 -6.41
N GLY A 54 2.64 -8.60 -5.34
CA GLY A 54 3.98 -8.75 -4.76
C GLY A 54 4.39 -7.68 -3.74
N ASN A 55 3.55 -6.68 -3.44
CA ASN A 55 3.82 -5.69 -2.41
C ASN A 55 3.38 -6.19 -1.01
N PRO A 56 4.31 -6.49 -0.08
CA PRO A 56 3.97 -7.03 1.23
C PRO A 56 3.19 -6.04 2.11
N GLY A 57 3.38 -4.73 1.92
CA GLY A 57 2.60 -3.69 2.62
C GLY A 57 1.14 -3.71 2.20
N VAL A 58 0.88 -3.83 0.89
CA VAL A 58 -0.50 -3.98 0.37
C VAL A 58 -1.11 -5.29 0.83
N ALA A 59 -0.35 -6.40 0.83
CA ALA A 59 -0.83 -7.69 1.34
C ALA A 59 -1.24 -7.60 2.82
N LYS A 60 -0.40 -6.99 3.66
CA LYS A 60 -0.67 -6.79 5.09
C LYS A 60 -1.90 -5.92 5.31
N ALA A 61 -2.02 -4.79 4.62
CA ALA A 61 -3.17 -3.91 4.78
C ALA A 61 -4.48 -4.52 4.25
N ALA A 62 -4.42 -5.28 3.16
CA ALA A 62 -5.57 -6.04 2.65
C ALA A 62 -6.00 -7.13 3.63
N TRP A 63 -5.04 -7.82 4.26
CA TRP A 63 -5.29 -8.78 5.33
C TRP A 63 -5.97 -8.12 6.53
N GLU A 64 -5.40 -7.03 7.06
CA GLU A 64 -5.91 -6.32 8.23
C GLU A 64 -7.34 -5.79 8.03
N ARG A 65 -7.70 -5.38 6.80
CA ARG A 65 -9.07 -4.97 6.46
C ARG A 65 -10.04 -6.14 6.30
N ALA A 66 -9.56 -7.29 5.81
CA ALA A 66 -10.40 -8.44 5.50
C ALA A 66 -10.66 -9.34 6.72
N VAL A 67 -9.81 -9.30 7.75
CA VAL A 67 -10.00 -10.06 8.97
C VAL A 67 -11.12 -9.44 9.80
N THR A 68 -12.18 -10.21 10.05
CA THR A 68 -13.30 -9.84 10.92
C THR A 68 -13.41 -10.88 12.03
N ASP A 69 -13.40 -10.43 13.29
CA ASP A 69 -13.48 -11.31 14.47
C ASP A 69 -12.44 -12.46 14.50
N GLY A 70 -11.26 -12.23 13.91
CA GLY A 70 -10.19 -13.22 13.82
C GLY A 70 -10.33 -14.22 12.68
N GLU A 71 -11.39 -14.12 11.88
CA GLU A 71 -11.65 -14.97 10.71
C GLU A 71 -11.43 -14.20 9.40
N ILE A 72 -11.10 -14.94 8.34
CA ILE A 72 -10.94 -14.40 6.98
C ILE A 72 -11.51 -15.36 5.95
N ALA A 73 -12.22 -14.81 4.97
CA ALA A 73 -12.75 -15.54 3.84
C ALA A 73 -12.27 -14.90 2.53
N PRO A 74 -12.19 -15.66 1.41
CA PRO A 74 -11.86 -15.09 0.12
C PRO A 74 -12.78 -13.92 -0.26
N SER A 75 -14.06 -13.96 0.09
CA SER A 75 -15.02 -12.88 -0.19
C SER A 75 -14.68 -11.56 0.50
N TYR A 76 -13.97 -11.58 1.64
CA TYR A 76 -13.63 -10.38 2.40
C TYR A 76 -12.42 -9.62 1.83
N ILE A 77 -11.65 -10.26 0.96
CA ILE A 77 -10.52 -9.61 0.29
C ILE A 77 -11.06 -8.86 -0.94
N GLU A 78 -11.09 -7.54 -0.85
CA GLU A 78 -11.53 -6.70 -1.96
C GLU A 78 -10.39 -6.41 -2.93
N ALA A 79 -10.71 -6.39 -4.23
CA ALA A 79 -9.78 -5.93 -5.25
C ALA A 79 -9.68 -4.41 -5.22
N PRO A 80 -8.50 -3.83 -5.47
CA PRO A 80 -8.36 -2.39 -5.58
C PRO A 80 -9.20 -1.86 -6.74
N PRO A 81 -9.74 -0.64 -6.63
CA PRO A 81 -10.51 -0.03 -7.70
C PRO A 81 -9.69 0.08 -8.99
N SER A 82 -10.32 -0.26 -10.11
CA SER A 82 -9.74 -0.17 -11.45
C SER A 82 -10.26 1.05 -12.20
N GLY A 83 -9.46 1.62 -13.11
CA GLY A 83 -9.90 2.73 -13.96
C GLY A 83 -9.87 4.10 -13.27
N LEU A 84 -8.97 4.26 -12.29
CA LEU A 84 -8.75 5.51 -11.59
C LEU A 84 -8.34 6.62 -12.56
N SER A 85 -9.10 7.71 -12.58
CA SER A 85 -8.79 8.90 -13.37
C SER A 85 -8.46 10.05 -12.43
N LEU A 86 -7.30 10.64 -12.68
CA LEU A 86 -6.82 11.83 -11.97
C LEU A 86 -6.83 13.00 -12.94
N ASP A 87 -7.40 14.12 -12.51
CA ASP A 87 -7.09 15.43 -13.09
C ASP A 87 -5.70 15.90 -12.61
N ASP A 88 -5.28 17.08 -13.05
CA ASP A 88 -3.92 17.56 -12.80
C ASP A 88 -3.71 17.97 -11.33
N ASP A 89 -4.72 18.56 -10.69
CA ASP A 89 -4.67 18.95 -9.28
C ASP A 89 -4.64 17.71 -8.38
N ALA A 90 -5.48 16.71 -8.65
CA ALA A 90 -5.50 15.44 -7.94
C ALA A 90 -4.19 14.66 -8.13
N ALA A 91 -3.62 14.67 -9.33
CA ALA A 91 -2.34 14.02 -9.59
C ALA A 91 -1.20 14.69 -8.82
N PHE A 92 -1.14 16.02 -8.81
CA PHE A 92 -0.08 16.76 -8.13
C PHE A 92 -0.21 16.67 -6.61
N LEU A 93 -1.44 16.73 -6.09
CA LEU A 93 -1.71 16.57 -4.67
C LEU A 93 -1.37 15.15 -4.20
N LEU A 94 -1.83 14.12 -4.92
CA LEU A 94 -1.49 12.73 -4.62
C LEU A 94 0.02 12.50 -4.64
N TRP A 95 0.71 13.01 -5.67
CA TRP A 95 2.17 12.91 -5.76
C TRP A 95 2.86 13.58 -4.57
N THR A 96 2.36 14.74 -4.13
CA THR A 96 2.89 15.43 -2.96
C THR A 96 2.77 14.55 -1.71
N VAL A 97 1.59 13.97 -1.46
CA VAL A 97 1.35 13.07 -0.32
C VAL A 97 2.25 11.81 -0.41
N VAL A 98 2.43 11.25 -1.60
CA VAL A 98 3.36 10.13 -1.84
C VAL A 98 4.80 10.51 -1.49
N ALA A 99 5.26 11.69 -1.92
CA ALA A 99 6.63 12.13 -1.71
C ALA A 99 6.98 12.41 -0.24
N VAL A 100 5.99 12.84 0.55
CA VAL A 100 6.17 13.18 1.98
C VAL A 100 5.63 12.11 2.93
N GLU A 101 5.14 10.99 2.38
CA GLU A 101 4.47 9.86 3.05
C GLU A 101 3.14 10.21 3.75
N SER A 102 3.06 11.37 4.41
CA SER A 102 1.85 11.92 5.01
C SER A 102 1.94 13.45 5.19
N ALA A 103 0.81 14.14 5.10
CA ALA A 103 0.75 15.60 5.25
C ALA A 103 -0.51 16.04 6.00
N ARG A 104 -0.39 17.09 6.84
CA ARG A 104 -1.58 17.73 7.43
C ARG A 104 -2.35 18.50 6.35
N ILE A 105 -3.68 18.48 6.42
CA ILE A 105 -4.56 19.21 5.48
C ILE A 105 -4.17 20.69 5.44
N ASP A 106 -4.01 21.35 6.58
CA ASP A 106 -3.67 22.79 6.62
C ASP A 106 -2.35 23.09 5.88
N ARG A 107 -1.39 22.16 5.88
CA ARG A 107 -0.12 22.33 5.15
C ARG A 107 -0.29 22.12 3.65
N LEU A 108 -1.22 21.26 3.25
CA LEU A 108 -1.60 21.10 1.84
C LEU A 108 -2.35 22.35 1.36
N ASP A 109 -3.25 22.91 2.17
CA ASP A 109 -3.92 24.18 1.87
C ASP A 109 -2.93 25.31 1.63
N ASP A 110 -1.91 25.43 2.50
CA ASP A 110 -0.83 26.42 2.34
C ASP A 110 -0.02 26.20 1.05
N LEU A 111 0.28 24.94 0.70
CA LEU A 111 1.11 24.62 -0.47
C LEU A 111 0.35 24.79 -1.79
N PHE A 112 -0.96 24.59 -1.76
CA PHE A 112 -1.86 24.64 -2.91
C PHE A 112 -2.82 25.84 -2.83
N GLU A 113 -2.35 26.95 -2.27
CA GLU A 113 -3.15 28.16 -2.07
C GLU A 113 -3.94 28.55 -3.34
N GLY A 114 -5.24 28.77 -3.19
CA GLY A 114 -6.15 29.11 -4.28
C GLY A 114 -6.68 27.90 -5.09
N ARG A 115 -6.35 26.67 -4.71
CA ARG A 115 -6.90 25.43 -5.31
C ARG A 115 -7.89 24.73 -4.38
N PRO A 116 -8.81 23.91 -4.90
CA PRO A 116 -9.86 23.27 -4.10
C PRO A 116 -9.35 22.00 -3.38
N VAL A 117 -8.37 22.13 -2.48
CA VAL A 117 -7.69 21.03 -1.78
C VAL A 117 -8.66 20.07 -1.09
N GLU A 118 -9.63 20.57 -0.33
CA GLU A 118 -10.61 19.71 0.35
C GLU A 118 -11.44 18.87 -0.62
N ALA A 119 -11.92 19.46 -1.72
CA ALA A 119 -12.69 18.74 -2.72
C ALA A 119 -11.84 17.71 -3.48
N THR A 120 -10.59 18.05 -3.80
CA THR A 120 -9.63 17.13 -4.42
C THR A 120 -9.29 15.98 -3.49
N LEU A 121 -9.07 16.24 -2.20
CA LEU A 121 -8.82 15.22 -1.18
C LEU A 121 -10.02 14.28 -1.04
N GLN A 122 -11.23 14.83 -1.00
CA GLN A 122 -12.46 14.04 -0.94
C GLN A 122 -12.56 13.08 -2.14
N ALA A 123 -12.28 13.57 -3.35
CA ALA A 123 -12.27 12.72 -4.55
C ALA A 123 -11.21 11.60 -4.48
N LEU A 124 -10.02 11.90 -3.94
CA LEU A 124 -8.96 10.90 -3.75
C LEU A 124 -9.33 9.86 -2.67
N VAL A 125 -10.05 10.27 -1.62
CA VAL A 125 -10.58 9.36 -0.59
C VAL A 125 -11.64 8.44 -1.17
N GLU A 126 -12.59 8.98 -1.95
CA GLU A 126 -13.64 8.20 -2.62
C GLU A 126 -13.07 7.19 -3.61
N GLN A 127 -11.95 7.54 -4.25
CA GLN A 127 -11.19 6.64 -5.11
C GLN A 127 -10.31 5.64 -4.35
N GLY A 128 -10.24 5.72 -3.01
CA GLY A 128 -9.44 4.83 -2.17
C GLY A 128 -7.93 5.02 -2.34
N LEU A 129 -7.48 6.20 -2.76
CA LEU A 129 -6.07 6.52 -3.02
C LEU A 129 -5.35 7.13 -1.83
N VAL A 130 -6.10 7.84 -0.98
CA VAL A 130 -5.60 8.42 0.26
C VAL A 130 -6.55 8.09 1.40
N THR A 131 -6.03 8.14 2.62
CA THR A 131 -6.79 8.05 3.85
C THR A 131 -6.59 9.33 4.65
N VAL A 132 -7.60 9.73 5.42
CA VAL A 132 -7.53 10.89 6.29
C VAL A 132 -7.81 10.45 7.71
N GLN A 133 -6.87 10.72 8.63
CA GLN A 133 -6.99 10.46 10.06
C GLN A 133 -6.47 11.69 10.81
N ASP A 134 -7.25 12.23 11.74
CA ASP A 134 -6.86 13.41 12.55
C ASP A 134 -6.31 14.58 11.71
N ARG A 135 -6.99 14.92 10.60
CA ARG A 135 -6.58 15.92 9.61
C ARG A 135 -5.20 15.67 8.96
N THR A 136 -4.70 14.44 9.05
CA THR A 136 -3.49 13.98 8.37
C THR A 136 -3.89 13.07 7.22
N VAL A 137 -3.43 13.43 6.02
CA VAL A 137 -3.61 12.69 4.80
C VAL A 137 -2.41 11.77 4.59
N ALA A 138 -2.65 10.49 4.33
CA ALA A 138 -1.62 9.52 3.99
C ALA A 138 -2.05 8.68 2.79
N VAL A 139 -1.10 8.11 2.06
CA VAL A 139 -1.39 7.23 0.93
C VAL A 139 -2.12 5.98 1.42
N ALA A 140 -3.23 5.63 0.78
CA ALA A 140 -3.95 4.41 1.10
C ALA A 140 -3.12 3.19 0.66
N PRO A 141 -3.04 2.12 1.49
CA PRO A 141 -2.41 0.89 1.08
C PRO A 141 -3.15 0.24 -0.09
N GLY A 142 -2.57 0.30 -1.28
CA GLY A 142 -3.21 -0.17 -2.49
C GLY A 142 -2.36 0.06 -3.73
N THR A 143 -2.99 0.02 -4.89
CA THR A 143 -2.31 0.30 -6.15
C THR A 143 -2.30 1.81 -6.37
N LEU A 144 -1.11 2.41 -6.35
CA LEU A 144 -0.95 3.78 -6.85
C LEU A 144 -1.21 3.79 -8.37
N PRO A 145 -1.87 4.83 -8.91
CA PRO A 145 -2.17 4.94 -10.33
C PRO A 145 -0.91 5.41 -11.09
N VAL A 146 0.12 4.56 -11.11
CA VAL A 146 1.45 4.84 -11.67
C VAL A 146 1.33 5.33 -13.10
N ASP A 147 0.56 4.66 -13.97
CA ASP A 147 0.32 5.08 -15.35
C ASP A 147 -0.25 6.52 -15.47
N ALA A 148 -1.09 6.94 -14.52
CA ALA A 148 -1.67 8.30 -14.52
C ALA A 148 -0.64 9.36 -14.08
N LEU A 149 0.29 8.98 -13.21
CA LEU A 149 1.39 9.81 -12.73
C LEU A 149 2.56 9.88 -13.74
N GLU A 150 2.90 8.76 -14.39
CA GLU A 150 3.93 8.66 -15.44
C GLU A 150 3.55 9.50 -16.66
N ARG A 151 2.28 9.43 -17.11
CA ARG A 151 1.76 10.29 -18.20
C ARG A 151 1.96 11.78 -17.92
N ARG A 152 2.05 12.16 -16.65
CA ARG A 152 2.28 13.53 -16.17
C ARG A 152 3.72 13.81 -15.75
N ARG A 153 4.63 12.85 -15.92
CA ARG A 153 6.05 12.91 -15.54
C ARG A 153 6.27 13.18 -14.05
N LEU A 154 5.33 12.75 -13.21
CA LEU A 154 5.44 12.86 -11.75
C LEU A 154 6.21 11.68 -11.14
N VAL A 155 6.19 10.53 -11.81
CA VAL A 155 6.99 9.35 -11.47
C VAL A 155 7.70 8.82 -12.73
N TRP A 156 8.76 8.05 -12.55
CA TRP A 156 9.67 7.58 -13.61
C TRP A 156 9.65 6.07 -13.79
#